data_AF-A0A6F8Y6R5-F1
#
_entry.id   AF-A0A6F8Y6R5-F1
#
_cell.length_a   1.000
_cell.length_b   1.000
_cell.length_c   1.000
_cell.angle_alpha   90.00
_cell.angle_beta   90.00
_cell.angle_gamma   90.00
#
_symmetry.space_group_name_H-M   'P 1'
#
loop_
_entity.id
_entity.type
_entity.pdbx_description
1 polymer ?
#
loop_
_entity_poly.entity_id
_entity_poly.type
_entity_poly.pdbx_seq_one_letter_code
_entity_poly.pdbx_strand_id
1 'polypeptide(L)'
;MTCCTELLARVGVSPHQVAAILPVGGGVRMPAVGELLQQALRLPLHTVEEPELATVRGAARWLPQSGPRRVPAATSPEPSIPLSFAIPGGSAHLLRWLVAPGQAYVAGVPLARVRLASGALWDLTARMPGTLDRLLAAPGSEVTAHEWLALARP
;
A
#
# COMPACT_ATOMS: atom_id res chain seq x y z
N MET A 1 -7.60 -6.57 -23.41
CA MET A 1 -9.01 -6.35 -23.82
C MET A 1 -10.00 -7.13 -22.95
N THR A 2 -9.66 -8.33 -22.48
CA THR A 2 -10.47 -9.14 -21.54
C THR A 2 -10.89 -8.37 -20.28
N CYS A 3 -9.99 -7.52 -19.76
CA CYS A 3 -10.19 -6.70 -18.57
C CYS A 3 -11.47 -5.82 -18.60
N CYS A 4 -11.83 -5.19 -19.73
CA CYS A 4 -13.00 -4.30 -19.77
C CYS A 4 -14.32 -5.08 -19.74
N THR A 5 -14.42 -6.16 -20.53
CA THR A 5 -15.61 -7.02 -20.56
C THR A 5 -15.78 -7.78 -19.24
N GLU A 6 -14.69 -8.25 -18.64
CA GLU A 6 -14.69 -8.88 -17.31
C GLU A 6 -15.13 -7.89 -16.22
N LEU A 7 -14.67 -6.64 -16.28
CA LEU A 7 -15.11 -5.60 -15.35
C LEU A 7 -16.61 -5.37 -15.44
N LEU A 8 -17.14 -5.20 -16.65
CA LEU A 8 -18.57 -5.00 -16.91
C LEU A 8 -19.40 -6.19 -16.37
N ALA A 9 -18.97 -7.42 -16.65
CA ALA A 9 -19.61 -8.62 -16.12
C ALA A 9 -19.58 -8.66 -14.58
N ARG A 10 -18.44 -8.32 -13.96
CA ARG A 10 -18.28 -8.30 -12.50
C ARG A 10 -19.18 -7.28 -11.82
N VAL A 11 -19.44 -6.13 -12.45
CA VAL A 11 -20.35 -5.12 -11.91
C VAL A 11 -21.80 -5.30 -12.36
N GLY A 12 -22.11 -6.34 -13.13
CA GLY A 12 -23.46 -6.63 -13.62
C GLY A 12 -24.00 -5.62 -14.63
N VAL A 13 -23.11 -4.90 -15.34
CA VAL A 13 -23.49 -3.88 -16.32
C VAL A 13 -23.36 -4.46 -17.73
N SER A 14 -24.46 -4.42 -18.48
CA SER A 14 -24.44 -4.74 -19.91
C SER A 14 -23.71 -3.65 -20.70
N PRO A 15 -22.93 -3.99 -21.74
CA PRO A 15 -22.32 -3.00 -22.62
C PRO A 15 -23.32 -1.96 -23.16
N HIS A 16 -24.57 -2.35 -23.43
CA HIS A 16 -25.61 -1.43 -23.91
C HIS A 16 -26.03 -0.35 -22.92
N GLN A 17 -25.69 -0.50 -21.64
CA GLN A 17 -25.94 0.50 -20.59
C GLN A 17 -24.79 1.52 -20.51
N VAL A 18 -23.70 1.32 -21.24
CA VAL A 18 -22.58 2.25 -21.30
C VAL A 18 -22.78 3.19 -22.48
N ALA A 19 -22.92 4.49 -22.21
CA ALA A 19 -23.18 5.48 -23.25
C ALA A 19 -21.97 5.70 -24.18
N ALA A 20 -20.75 5.67 -23.64
CA ALA A 20 -19.53 5.89 -24.40
C ALA A 20 -18.28 5.44 -23.63
N ILE A 21 -17.17 5.38 -24.35
CA ILE A 21 -15.81 5.16 -23.84
C ILE A 21 -15.06 6.50 -23.91
N LEU A 22 -14.42 6.88 -22.80
CA LEU A 22 -13.54 8.04 -22.72
C LEU A 22 -12.13 7.58 -22.32
N PRO A 23 -11.22 7.35 -23.27
CA PRO A 23 -9.86 6.94 -22.95
C PRO A 23 -9.06 8.09 -22.33
N VAL A 24 -8.31 7.80 -21.28
CA VAL A 24 -7.45 8.76 -20.57
C VAL A 24 -6.05 8.18 -20.33
N GLY A 25 -5.06 9.05 -20.15
CA GLY A 25 -3.64 8.69 -20.02
C GLY A 25 -2.88 8.66 -21.35
N GLY A 26 -1.55 8.80 -21.29
CA GLY A 26 -0.71 8.91 -22.49
C GLY A 26 -0.69 7.66 -23.37
N GLY A 27 -0.90 6.47 -22.80
CA GLY A 27 -0.94 5.20 -23.54
C GLY A 27 -2.06 5.10 -24.58
N VAL A 28 -3.09 5.94 -24.47
CA VAL A 28 -4.18 6.03 -25.46
C VAL A 28 -3.68 6.48 -26.83
N ARG A 29 -2.57 7.24 -26.89
CA ARG A 29 -1.99 7.72 -28.15
C ARG A 29 -1.29 6.62 -28.96
N MET A 30 -1.12 5.42 -28.39
CA MET A 30 -0.58 4.29 -29.13
C MET A 30 -1.46 3.99 -30.35
N PRO A 31 -0.87 3.88 -31.56
CA PRO A 31 -1.61 3.46 -32.74
C PRO A 31 -2.39 2.17 -32.46
N ALA A 32 -3.59 2.05 -33.03
CA ALA A 32 -4.55 0.94 -32.85
C ALA A 32 -5.28 0.83 -31.49
N VAL A 33 -4.89 1.53 -30.42
CA VAL A 33 -5.63 1.42 -29.13
C VAL A 33 -7.09 1.84 -29.26
N GLY A 34 -7.36 2.97 -29.93
CA GLY A 34 -8.73 3.44 -30.16
C GLY A 34 -9.57 2.46 -30.99
N GLU A 35 -8.99 1.92 -32.06
CA GLU A 35 -9.65 0.94 -32.93
C GLU A 35 -9.96 -0.36 -32.18
N LEU A 36 -9.00 -0.88 -31.40
CA LEU A 36 -9.20 -2.08 -30.60
C LEU A 36 -10.32 -1.89 -29.56
N LEU A 37 -10.37 -0.72 -28.90
CA LEU A 37 -11.45 -0.37 -27.97
C LEU A 37 -12.81 -0.33 -28.66
N GLN A 38 -12.90 0.32 -29.81
CA GLN A 38 -14.14 0.38 -30.59
C GLN A 38 -14.58 -1.01 -31.07
N GLN A 39 -13.66 -1.84 -31.57
CA GLN A 39 -13.97 -3.18 -32.08
C GLN A 39 -14.43 -4.13 -30.96
N ALA A 40 -13.77 -4.10 -29.81
CA ALA A 40 -14.07 -5.03 -28.73
C ALA A 40 -15.35 -4.69 -27.97
N LEU A 41 -15.60 -3.40 -27.72
CA LEU A 41 -16.76 -2.97 -26.92
C LEU A 41 -17.95 -2.54 -27.78
N ARG A 42 -17.72 -2.20 -29.06
CA ARG A 42 -18.75 -1.70 -30.00
C ARG A 42 -19.53 -0.51 -29.45
N LEU A 43 -18.83 0.39 -28.77
CA LEU A 43 -19.39 1.59 -28.17
C LEU A 43 -18.78 2.86 -28.78
N PRO A 44 -19.49 4.01 -28.71
CA PRO A 44 -18.94 5.30 -29.09
C PRO A 44 -17.64 5.59 -28.33
N LEU A 45 -16.61 6.01 -29.05
CA LEU A 45 -15.32 6.41 -28.48
C LEU A 45 -15.19 7.93 -28.56
N HIS A 46 -15.06 8.60 -27.43
CA HIS A 46 -14.77 10.03 -27.39
C HIS A 46 -13.27 10.26 -27.34
N THR A 47 -12.79 11.17 -28.17
CA THR A 47 -11.42 11.63 -28.15
C THR A 47 -11.26 12.78 -27.18
N VAL A 48 -10.15 12.78 -26.45
CA VAL A 48 -9.72 13.89 -25.61
C VAL A 48 -8.44 14.43 -26.24
N GLU A 49 -8.33 15.76 -26.36
CA GLU A 49 -7.19 16.42 -26.98
C GLU A 49 -5.86 16.13 -26.25
N GLU A 50 -5.92 16.18 -24.92
CA GLU A 50 -4.80 15.90 -24.01
C GLU A 50 -5.21 14.81 -23.01
N PRO A 51 -5.28 13.54 -23.43
CA PRO A 51 -5.76 12.44 -22.59
C PRO A 51 -4.88 12.24 -21.35
N GLU A 52 -3.57 12.53 -21.44
CA GLU A 52 -2.64 12.57 -20.31
C GLU A 52 -3.00 13.60 -19.22
N LEU A 53 -3.67 14.69 -19.58
CA LEU A 53 -4.09 15.73 -18.64
C LEU A 53 -5.56 15.63 -18.21
N ALA A 54 -6.33 14.72 -18.82
CA ALA A 54 -7.78 14.61 -18.61
C ALA A 54 -8.16 14.50 -17.12
N THR A 55 -7.45 13.67 -16.36
CA THR A 55 -7.70 13.46 -14.92
C THR A 55 -7.43 14.74 -14.11
N VAL A 56 -6.27 15.38 -14.33
CA VAL A 56 -5.89 16.59 -13.58
C VAL A 56 -6.80 17.75 -13.92
N ARG A 57 -7.18 17.92 -15.19
CA ARG A 57 -8.13 18.96 -15.62
C ARG A 57 -9.52 18.72 -15.06
N GLY A 58 -9.98 17.47 -15.05
CA GLY A 58 -11.24 17.08 -14.42
C GLY A 58 -11.23 17.42 -12.92
N ALA A 59 -10.16 17.06 -12.22
CA ALA A 59 -9.99 17.40 -10.81
C ALA A 59 -9.97 18.91 -10.58
N ALA A 60 -9.20 19.68 -11.36
CA ALA A 60 -9.14 21.13 -11.25
C ALA A 60 -10.51 21.81 -11.48
N ARG A 61 -11.32 21.28 -12.40
CA ARG A 61 -12.70 21.77 -12.63
C ARG A 61 -13.68 21.37 -11.52
N TRP A 62 -13.50 20.17 -10.96
CA TRP A 62 -14.35 19.63 -9.90
C TRP A 62 -14.06 20.25 -8.52
N LEU A 63 -12.80 20.55 -8.22
CA LEU A 63 -12.36 21.02 -6.90
C LEU A 63 -13.15 22.22 -6.36
N PRO A 64 -13.37 23.31 -7.13
CA PRO A 64 -14.18 24.44 -6.66
C PRO A 64 -15.63 24.09 -6.31
N GLN A 65 -16.16 23.02 -6.91
CA GLN A 65 -17.54 22.56 -6.74
C GLN A 65 -17.68 21.51 -5.61
N SER A 66 -16.57 20.90 -5.20
CA SER A 66 -16.55 19.81 -4.21
C SER A 66 -16.79 20.26 -2.76
N GLY A 67 -16.75 21.57 -2.51
CA GLY A 67 -16.84 22.13 -1.17
C GLY A 67 -15.59 21.87 -0.31
N PRO A 68 -15.55 22.37 0.93
CA PRO A 68 -14.41 22.18 1.82
C PRO A 68 -14.34 20.73 2.32
N ARG A 69 -13.25 20.03 2.02
CA ARG A 69 -12.95 18.73 2.64
C ARG A 69 -12.42 18.96 4.05
N ARG A 70 -13.23 18.70 5.07
CA ARG A 70 -12.78 18.70 6.47
C ARG A 70 -12.30 17.31 6.84
N VAL A 71 -11.02 17.18 7.17
CA VAL A 71 -10.49 15.99 7.83
C VAL A 71 -10.43 16.33 9.32
N PRO A 72 -11.27 15.72 10.17
CA PRO A 72 -11.16 15.94 11.61
C PRO A 72 -9.79 15.46 12.07
N ALA A 73 -9.14 16.23 12.94
CA ALA A 73 -7.95 15.75 13.62
C ALA A 73 -8.35 14.50 14.40
N ALA A 74 -7.68 13.38 14.12
CA ALA A 74 -7.78 12.22 15.00
C ALA A 74 -7.21 12.64 16.36
N THR A 75 -7.93 12.38 17.45
CA THR A 75 -7.34 12.37 18.79
C THR A 75 -6.19 11.39 18.74
N SER A 76 -4.95 11.86 18.93
CA SER A 76 -3.79 10.97 18.90
C SER A 76 -3.99 9.87 19.95
N PRO A 77 -4.07 8.58 19.57
CA PRO A 77 -3.75 7.53 20.52
C PRO A 77 -2.32 7.77 21.01
N GLU A 78 -1.99 7.29 22.22
CA GLU A 78 -0.64 7.38 22.77
C GLU A 78 0.41 7.16 21.67
N PRO A 79 1.38 8.07 21.51
CA PRO A 79 2.29 8.03 20.38
C PRO A 79 3.04 6.70 20.39
N SER A 80 2.83 5.91 19.34
CA SER A 80 3.56 4.67 19.16
C SER A 80 4.96 5.00 18.65
N ILE A 81 5.97 4.42 19.29
CA ILE A 81 7.38 4.56 18.92
C ILE A 81 7.80 3.41 18.00
N PRO A 82 8.55 3.69 16.92
CA PRO A 82 9.10 2.64 16.08
C PRO A 82 10.23 1.91 16.79
N LEU A 83 10.24 0.58 16.66
CA LEU A 83 11.28 -0.30 17.16
C LEU A 83 12.19 -0.73 16.01
N SER A 84 13.47 -0.39 16.12
CA SER A 84 14.56 -0.90 15.30
C SER A 84 15.61 -1.57 16.18
N PHE A 85 16.35 -2.51 15.60
CA PHE A 85 17.28 -3.35 16.34
C PHE A 85 18.63 -3.38 15.66
N ALA A 86 19.70 -3.43 16.46
CA ALA A 86 21.02 -3.71 15.91
C ALA A 86 21.07 -5.19 15.48
N ILE A 87 21.42 -5.43 14.22
CA ILE A 87 21.57 -6.78 13.65
C ILE A 87 23.04 -6.94 13.21
N PRO A 88 23.79 -7.91 13.76
CA PRO A 88 25.15 -8.18 13.31
C PRO A 88 25.18 -8.51 11.81
N GLY A 89 26.05 -7.85 11.05
CA GLY A 89 26.10 -7.98 9.59
C GLY A 89 25.05 -7.14 8.83
N GLY A 90 24.18 -6.41 9.53
CA GLY A 90 23.27 -5.42 8.93
C GLY A 90 21.93 -5.97 8.46
N SER A 91 21.82 -7.26 8.13
CA SER A 91 20.57 -7.94 7.78
C SER A 91 20.45 -9.35 8.35
N ALA A 92 19.21 -9.84 8.44
CA ALA A 92 18.89 -11.19 8.90
C ALA A 92 17.51 -11.65 8.42
N HIS A 93 17.24 -12.96 8.46
CA HIS A 93 15.88 -13.48 8.27
C HIS A 93 15.13 -13.53 9.60
N LEU A 94 13.98 -12.87 9.66
CA LEU A 94 13.10 -12.92 10.81
C LEU A 94 12.47 -14.32 10.93
N LEU A 95 12.74 -15.04 12.01
CA LEU A 95 12.18 -16.38 12.20
C LEU A 95 10.82 -16.33 12.89
N ARG A 96 10.71 -15.55 13.98
CA ARG A 96 9.47 -15.40 14.75
C ARG A 96 9.54 -14.21 15.69
N TRP A 97 8.37 -13.68 16.02
CA TRP A 97 8.15 -12.81 17.17
C TRP A 97 7.94 -13.66 18.43
N LEU A 98 8.48 -13.18 19.55
CA LEU A 98 8.37 -13.80 20.87
C LEU A 98 7.35 -13.08 21.77
N VAL A 99 6.91 -11.89 21.35
CA VAL A 99 5.91 -11.06 22.02
C VAL A 99 4.80 -10.75 21.02
N ALA A 100 3.54 -10.83 21.45
CA ALA A 100 2.38 -10.55 20.61
C ALA A 100 1.94 -9.08 20.71
N PRO A 101 1.24 -8.52 19.68
CA PRO A 101 0.56 -7.24 19.81
C PRO A 101 -0.36 -7.20 21.04
N GLY A 102 -0.34 -6.09 21.78
CA GLY A 102 -1.02 -5.88 23.06
C GLY A 102 -0.24 -6.36 24.29
N GLN A 103 0.86 -7.10 24.12
CA GLN A 103 1.63 -7.65 25.23
C GLN A 103 2.73 -6.70 25.70
N ALA A 104 2.81 -6.51 27.02
CA ALA A 104 3.87 -5.73 27.67
C ALA A 104 5.21 -6.50 27.70
N TYR A 105 6.30 -5.75 27.64
CA TYR A 105 7.67 -6.24 27.73
C TYR A 105 8.54 -5.27 28.53
N VAL A 106 9.63 -5.77 29.09
CA VAL A 106 10.61 -4.97 29.83
C VAL A 106 11.88 -4.72 29.00
N ALA A 107 12.72 -3.77 29.41
CA ALA A 107 14.03 -3.62 28.78
C ALA A 107 14.87 -4.90 28.98
N GLY A 108 15.63 -5.27 27.96
CA GLY A 108 16.53 -6.43 28.00
C GLY A 108 15.90 -7.76 27.61
N VAL A 109 14.59 -7.86 27.36
CA VAL A 109 13.98 -9.11 26.87
C VAL A 109 14.00 -9.24 25.34
N PRO A 110 14.23 -10.45 24.81
CA PRO A 110 14.05 -10.75 23.39
C PRO A 110 12.59 -10.53 22.94
N LEU A 111 12.40 -9.71 21.91
CA LEU A 111 11.10 -9.48 21.26
C LEU A 111 10.90 -10.36 20.03
N ALA A 112 11.99 -10.70 19.35
CA ALA A 112 11.99 -11.56 18.18
C ALA A 112 13.29 -12.34 18.06
N ARG A 113 13.29 -13.40 17.25
CA ARG A 113 14.48 -14.18 16.90
C ARG A 113 14.70 -14.13 15.40
N VAL A 114 15.95 -13.86 15.00
CA VAL A 114 16.39 -13.81 13.61
C VAL A 114 17.49 -14.82 13.34
N ARG A 115 17.72 -15.14 12.07
CA ARG A 115 18.86 -15.91 11.58
C ARG A 115 19.76 -15.01 10.74
N LEU A 116 21.02 -14.86 11.17
CA LEU A 116 22.03 -14.10 10.45
C LEU A 116 22.46 -14.82 9.17
N ALA A 117 23.12 -14.10 8.25
CA ALA A 117 23.70 -14.70 7.04
C ALA A 117 24.71 -15.82 7.34
N SER A 118 25.40 -15.75 8.48
CA SER A 118 26.29 -16.83 8.98
C SER A 118 25.55 -18.09 9.44
N GLY A 119 24.21 -18.07 9.46
CA GLY A 119 23.36 -19.14 9.99
C GLY A 119 23.13 -19.07 11.50
N ALA A 120 23.86 -18.21 12.21
CA ALA A 120 23.71 -18.02 13.66
C ALA A 120 22.34 -17.45 14.03
N LEU A 121 21.82 -17.84 15.19
CA LEU A 121 20.60 -17.27 15.76
C LEU A 121 20.95 -16.04 16.58
N TRP A 122 20.12 -15.00 16.44
CA TRP A 122 20.29 -13.75 17.17
C TRP A 122 18.95 -13.27 17.70
N ASP A 123 18.94 -12.76 18.93
CA ASP A 123 17.74 -12.26 19.58
C ASP A 123 17.68 -10.73 19.45
N LEU A 124 16.52 -10.22 19.01
CA LEU A 124 16.25 -8.80 18.90
C LEU A 124 15.69 -8.30 20.23
N THR A 125 16.57 -7.70 21.02
CA THR A 125 16.28 -7.34 22.42
C THR A 125 15.74 -5.92 22.55
N ALA A 126 14.69 -5.74 23.37
CA ALA A 126 14.13 -4.44 23.70
C ALA A 126 15.13 -3.57 24.47
N ARG A 127 15.32 -2.31 24.06
CA ARG A 127 16.17 -1.35 24.79
C ARG A 127 15.44 -0.64 25.94
N MET A 128 14.13 -0.44 25.78
CA MET A 128 13.24 0.24 26.71
C MET A 128 12.05 -0.69 27.00
N PRO A 129 11.38 -0.60 28.16
CA PRO A 129 10.11 -1.28 28.38
C PRO A 129 9.00 -0.68 27.50
N GLY A 130 7.89 -1.39 27.35
CA GLY A 130 6.70 -0.89 26.64
C GLY A 130 5.67 -1.98 26.38
N THR A 131 4.67 -1.66 25.57
CA THR A 131 3.66 -2.61 25.07
C THR A 131 3.73 -2.67 23.56
N LEU A 132 3.86 -3.88 23.00
CA LEU A 132 3.92 -4.05 21.54
C LEU A 132 2.57 -3.65 20.93
N ASP A 133 2.55 -2.70 19.99
CA ASP A 133 1.31 -2.24 19.35
C ASP A 133 1.07 -2.98 18.04
N ARG A 134 2.08 -2.97 17.16
CA ARG A 134 1.97 -3.52 15.81
C ARG A 134 3.26 -4.14 15.33
N LEU A 135 3.15 -5.22 14.57
CA LEU A 135 4.27 -5.81 13.84
C LEU A 135 4.28 -5.26 12.40
N LEU A 136 5.44 -4.79 11.96
CA LEU A 136 5.64 -4.27 10.60
C LEU A 136 6.35 -5.29 9.71
N ALA A 137 7.13 -6.20 10.32
CA ALA A 137 7.79 -7.31 9.63
C ALA A 137 7.14 -8.66 9.96
N ALA A 138 6.90 -9.48 8.94
CA ALA A 138 6.32 -10.81 9.07
C ALA A 138 7.40 -11.89 9.26
N PRO A 139 7.14 -12.96 10.04
CA PRO A 139 8.02 -14.13 10.06
C PRO A 139 8.31 -14.65 8.64
N GLY A 140 9.58 -14.97 8.38
CA GLY A 140 10.10 -15.39 7.07
C GLY A 140 10.69 -14.25 6.23
N SER A 141 10.42 -12.98 6.56
CA SER A 141 10.99 -11.85 5.80
C SER A 141 12.47 -11.64 6.10
N GLU A 142 13.19 -11.09 5.12
CA GLU A 142 14.48 -10.46 5.39
C GLU A 142 14.23 -9.10 6.06
N VAL A 143 15.06 -8.74 7.04
CA VAL A 143 14.97 -7.49 7.80
C VAL A 143 16.35 -6.86 7.96
N THR A 144 16.41 -5.53 8.08
CA THR A 144 17.67 -4.78 8.22
C THR A 144 17.77 -3.98 9.51
N ALA A 145 19.00 -3.65 9.95
CA ALA A 145 19.25 -3.01 11.25
C ALA A 145 18.65 -1.59 11.42
N HIS A 146 18.26 -0.93 10.32
CA HIS A 146 17.69 0.42 10.33
C HIS A 146 16.19 0.46 10.00
N GLU A 147 15.61 -0.70 9.72
CA GLU A 147 14.20 -0.83 9.42
C GLU A 147 13.36 -0.80 10.70
N TRP A 148 12.16 -0.23 10.60
CA TRP A 148 11.18 -0.29 11.67
C TRP A 148 10.46 -1.63 11.58
N LEU A 149 10.73 -2.51 12.55
CA LEU A 149 10.20 -3.87 12.53
C LEU A 149 8.88 -4.00 13.30
N ALA A 150 8.65 -3.10 14.26
CA ALA A 150 7.44 -3.03 15.06
C ALA A 150 7.18 -1.61 15.57
N LEU A 151 5.97 -1.39 16.08
CA LEU A 151 5.57 -0.22 16.85
C LEU A 151 5.27 -0.64 18.27
N ALA A 152 5.60 0.21 19.24
CA ALA A 152 5.26 -0.01 20.63
C ALA A 152 4.77 1.26 21.31
N ARG A 153 3.98 1.11 22.37
CA ARG A 153 3.61 2.19 23.28
C ARG A 153 4.53 2.16 24.51
N PRO A 154 5.00 3.32 25.01
CA PRO A 154 5.80 3.40 26.22
C PRO A 154 5.06 2.82 27.44
#